data_AF-A0A1M7LJE2-F1
#
_entry.id   AF-A0A1M7LJE2-F1
#
_cell.length_a   1.000
_cell.length_b   1.000
_cell.length_c   1.000
_cell.angle_alpha   90.00
_cell.angle_beta   90.00
_cell.angle_gamma   90.00
#
_symmetry.space_group_name_H-M   'P 1'
#
loop_
_entity.id
_entity.type
_entity.pdbx_description
1 polymer ?
#
loop_
_entity_poly.entity_id
_entity_poly.type
_entity_poly.pdbx_seq_one_letter_code
_entity_poly.pdbx_strand_id
1 'polypeptide(L)'
;MQKVSYIEDFIDWLCNLNCNHIIKMVLSDCKVLELPKFLDERGNLSFVEQLNHIPFEIKRTYWLYDVPGGECRGGHAYKDNQELIIALSGSFDVVLNDGTEKKVFHLNRSYYGLYVPKGIWREMENFSTNSLALVLSSTKYDESDYIYDYDEFVKLKCDGKI
;
A
#
# COMPACT_ATOMS: atom_id res chain seq x y z
N MET A 1 26.33 -46.02 13.80
CA MET A 1 25.21 -45.31 14.44
C MET A 1 25.45 -43.82 14.27
N GLN A 2 24.55 -43.15 13.55
CA GLN A 2 24.64 -41.75 13.12
C GLN A 2 24.65 -40.80 14.33
N LYS A 3 25.60 -39.85 14.33
CA LYS A 3 25.55 -38.66 15.19
C LYS A 3 24.57 -37.68 14.55
N VAL A 4 23.54 -37.28 15.30
CA VAL A 4 22.54 -36.30 14.87
C VAL A 4 23.04 -34.90 15.21
N SER A 5 23.13 -34.04 14.21
CA SER A 5 23.66 -32.66 14.24
C SER A 5 22.57 -31.66 14.63
N TYR A 6 22.23 -31.57 15.92
CA TYR A 6 21.26 -30.57 16.43
C TYR A 6 21.86 -29.17 16.66
N ILE A 7 23.15 -28.97 16.40
CA ILE A 7 23.84 -27.70 16.70
C ILE A 7 23.94 -26.80 15.47
N GLU A 8 23.93 -27.35 14.25
CA GLU A 8 24.00 -26.55 13.02
C GLU A 8 22.68 -25.80 12.75
N ASP A 9 21.52 -26.42 13.03
CA ASP A 9 20.21 -25.78 12.88
C ASP A 9 19.96 -24.60 13.84
N PHE A 10 20.60 -24.60 15.02
CA PHE A 10 20.46 -23.51 16.00
C PHE A 10 21.35 -22.31 15.68
N ILE A 11 22.50 -22.54 15.03
CA ILE A 11 23.40 -21.49 14.55
C ILE A 11 22.81 -20.82 13.31
N ASP A 12 22.13 -21.55 12.44
CA ASP A 12 21.38 -20.95 11.31
C ASP A 12 20.16 -20.12 11.78
N TRP A 13 19.50 -20.52 12.87
CA TRP A 13 18.45 -19.71 13.50
C TRP A 13 19.01 -18.43 14.15
N LEU A 14 20.16 -18.52 14.82
CA LEU A 14 20.83 -17.35 15.43
C LEU A 14 21.52 -16.44 14.41
N CYS A 15 22.01 -16.95 13.28
CA CYS A 15 22.55 -16.13 12.19
C CYS A 15 21.45 -15.32 11.48
N ASN A 16 20.20 -15.81 11.46
CA ASN A 16 19.04 -15.05 10.97
C ASN A 16 18.62 -13.89 11.90
N LEU A 17 19.14 -13.81 13.13
CA LEU A 17 18.89 -12.70 14.05
C LEU A 17 19.85 -11.51 13.85
N ASN A 18 20.82 -11.63 12.95
CA ASN A 18 21.76 -10.55 12.58
C ASN A 18 21.50 -9.95 11.19
N CYS A 19 20.27 -10.06 10.67
CA CYS A 19 19.87 -9.20 9.56
C CYS A 19 19.64 -7.78 10.08
N ASN A 20 20.30 -6.80 9.45
CA ASN A 20 19.90 -5.39 9.51
C ASN A 20 18.37 -5.31 9.49
N HIS A 21 17.79 -4.79 10.57
CA HIS A 21 16.36 -4.79 10.83
C HIS A 21 15.65 -3.86 9.83
N ILE A 22 15.50 -4.29 8.57
CA ILE A 22 14.57 -3.68 7.65
C ILE A 22 13.20 -4.14 8.14
N ILE A 23 12.48 -3.22 8.78
CA ILE A 23 11.10 -3.45 9.21
C ILE A 23 10.29 -3.77 7.95
N LYS A 24 9.94 -5.05 7.79
CA LYS A 24 9.04 -5.50 6.72
C LYS A 24 7.65 -4.94 7.00
N MET A 25 7.16 -4.07 6.13
CA MET A 25 5.78 -3.59 6.22
C MET A 25 4.83 -4.74 5.90
N VAL A 26 3.76 -4.86 6.68
CA VAL A 26 2.73 -5.90 6.60
C VAL A 26 1.34 -5.27 6.48
N LEU A 27 0.30 -6.07 6.22
CA LEU A 27 -1.06 -5.54 6.05
C LEU A 27 -1.61 -4.78 7.26
N SER A 28 -1.14 -5.05 8.48
CA SER A 28 -1.55 -4.28 9.68
C SER A 28 -1.01 -2.84 9.70
N ASP A 29 0.00 -2.53 8.89
CA ASP A 29 0.53 -1.18 8.73
C ASP A 29 -0.30 -0.33 7.76
N CYS A 30 -1.10 -0.98 6.92
CA CYS A 30 -2.09 -0.31 6.07
C CYS A 30 -3.26 0.17 6.94
N LYS A 31 -3.62 1.45 6.82
CA LYS A 31 -4.62 2.07 7.71
C LYS A 31 -5.66 2.83 6.92
N VAL A 32 -6.93 2.61 7.25
CA VAL A 32 -8.00 3.53 6.85
C VAL A 32 -7.97 4.71 7.80
N LEU A 33 -7.75 5.90 7.24
CA LEU A 33 -7.71 7.15 7.95
C LEU A 33 -9.03 7.89 7.73
N GLU A 34 -9.68 8.28 8.81
CA GLU A 34 -10.75 9.26 8.76
C GLU A 34 -10.13 10.65 8.66
N LEU A 35 -10.38 11.32 7.53
CA LEU A 35 -9.87 12.66 7.26
C LEU A 35 -10.77 13.70 7.93
N PRO A 36 -10.23 14.88 8.27
CA PRO A 36 -11.04 15.98 8.77
C PRO A 36 -12.23 16.24 7.86
N LYS A 37 -13.41 16.42 8.46
CA LYS A 37 -14.65 16.69 7.74
C LYS A 37 -15.40 17.83 8.42
N PHE A 38 -15.60 18.90 7.68
CA PHE A 38 -16.36 20.07 8.10
C PHE A 38 -17.63 20.14 7.26
N LEU A 39 -18.78 20.15 7.93
CA LEU A 39 -20.09 20.26 7.30
C LEU A 39 -20.68 21.62 7.65
N ASP A 40 -21.03 22.39 6.61
CA ASP A 40 -21.82 23.62 6.74
C ASP A 40 -22.85 23.74 5.60
N GLU A 41 -23.62 24.83 5.60
CA GLU A 41 -24.69 25.07 4.61
C GLU A 41 -24.20 25.12 3.16
N ARG A 42 -22.90 25.35 2.92
CA ARG A 42 -22.28 25.40 1.60
C ARG A 42 -21.82 24.01 1.12
N GLY A 43 -21.78 23.02 2.02
CA GLY A 43 -21.43 21.63 1.69
C GLY A 43 -20.45 20.99 2.68
N ASN A 44 -19.67 20.04 2.16
CA ASN A 44 -18.67 19.29 2.93
C ASN A 44 -17.27 19.68 2.49
N LEU A 45 -16.35 19.84 3.45
CA LEU A 45 -14.95 20.09 3.21
C LEU A 45 -14.11 19.03 3.94
N SER A 46 -13.22 18.38 3.20
CA SER A 46 -12.16 17.52 3.75
C SER A 46 -10.82 17.90 3.15
N PHE A 47 -9.75 17.72 3.91
CA PHE A 47 -8.39 18.05 3.50
C PHE A 47 -7.39 17.05 4.07
N VAL A 48 -6.18 17.04 3.49
CA VAL A 48 -5.05 16.24 3.96
C VAL A 48 -3.84 17.16 4.05
N GLU A 49 -3.10 17.05 5.15
CA GLU A 49 -1.86 17.77 5.36
C GLU A 49 -0.74 16.76 5.54
N GLN A 50 0.34 16.96 4.79
CA GLN A 50 1.54 16.14 4.89
C GLN A 50 2.17 16.26 6.29
N LEU A 51 2.76 15.18 6.79
CA LEU A 51 3.40 15.13 8.12
C LEU A 51 2.48 15.49 9.30
N ASN A 52 1.16 15.51 9.07
CA ASN A 52 0.13 15.68 10.10
C ASN A 52 -0.85 14.50 10.03
N HIS A 53 -1.61 14.40 8.93
CA HIS A 53 -2.58 13.33 8.73
C HIS A 53 -1.93 12.06 8.15
N ILE A 54 -0.81 12.22 7.44
CA ILE A 54 -0.05 11.14 6.80
C ILE A 54 1.43 11.21 7.20
N PRO A 55 2.14 10.07 7.28
CA PRO A 55 3.51 10.00 7.78
C PRO A 55 4.59 10.36 6.73
N PHE A 56 4.23 11.07 5.65
CA PHE A 56 5.14 11.42 4.57
C PHE A 56 4.85 12.80 3.97
N GLU A 57 5.87 13.38 3.33
CA GLU A 57 5.76 14.58 2.48
C GLU A 57 5.11 14.23 1.14
N ILE A 58 4.14 15.01 0.69
CA ILE A 58 3.49 14.80 -0.60
C ILE A 58 4.40 15.36 -1.69
N LYS A 59 5.08 14.47 -2.42
CA LYS A 59 5.97 14.86 -3.53
C LYS A 59 5.29 14.76 -4.89
N ARG A 60 4.21 14.00 -4.98
CA ARG A 60 3.42 13.82 -6.19
C ARG A 60 1.97 13.50 -5.82
N THR A 61 1.08 13.99 -6.66
CA THR A 61 -0.34 13.64 -6.64
C THR A 61 -0.74 13.22 -8.04
N TYR A 62 -1.55 12.17 -8.14
CA TYR A 62 -2.14 11.74 -9.39
C TYR A 62 -3.55 11.24 -9.14
N TRP A 63 -4.36 11.12 -10.19
CA TRP A 63 -5.72 10.62 -10.07
C TRP A 63 -6.07 9.68 -11.23
N LEU A 64 -6.91 8.70 -10.92
CA LEU A 64 -7.51 7.80 -11.89
C LEU A 64 -8.94 8.24 -12.12
N TYR A 65 -9.32 8.38 -13.38
CA TYR A 65 -10.63 8.82 -13.83
C TYR A 65 -10.98 8.08 -15.13
N ASP A 66 -12.27 8.05 -15.47
CA ASP A 66 -12.81 7.35 -16.66
C ASP A 66 -12.35 5.89 -16.80
N VAL A 67 -12.10 5.22 -15.66
CA VAL A 67 -11.88 3.78 -15.61
C VAL A 67 -13.22 3.10 -15.92
N PRO A 68 -13.33 2.27 -16.97
CA PRO A 68 -14.59 1.62 -17.29
C PRO A 68 -15.08 0.76 -16.11
N GLY A 69 -16.40 0.72 -15.92
CA GLY A 69 -16.99 0.04 -14.77
C GLY A 69 -16.66 -1.45 -14.75
N GLY A 70 -16.22 -1.98 -13.61
CA GLY A 70 -15.83 -3.38 -13.46
C GLY A 70 -14.42 -3.74 -13.95
N GLU A 71 -13.66 -2.79 -14.48
CA GLU A 71 -12.27 -3.03 -14.90
C GLU A 71 -11.28 -3.10 -13.72
N CYS A 72 -10.19 -3.83 -13.94
CA CYS A 72 -9.04 -3.90 -13.03
C CYS A 72 -7.89 -3.04 -13.56
N ARG A 73 -7.20 -2.37 -12.64
CA ARG A 73 -5.88 -1.80 -12.87
C ARG A 73 -4.85 -2.81 -12.35
N GLY A 74 -3.92 -3.20 -13.22
CA GLY A 74 -2.89 -4.20 -12.92
C GLY A 74 -2.14 -3.95 -11.61
N GLY A 75 -1.72 -5.04 -10.97
CA GLY A 75 -1.05 -5.01 -9.68
C GLY A 75 0.40 -4.55 -9.76
N HIS A 76 0.86 -3.89 -8.71
CA HIS A 76 2.27 -3.56 -8.51
C HIS A 76 2.56 -3.29 -7.03
N ALA A 77 3.83 -3.34 -6.66
CA ALA A 77 4.33 -2.81 -5.40
C ALA A 77 5.35 -1.68 -5.67
N TYR A 78 5.66 -0.91 -4.62
CA TYR A 78 6.72 0.08 -4.63
C TYR A 78 7.84 -0.31 -3.67
N LYS A 79 9.09 -0.01 -4.02
CA LYS A 79 10.24 -0.23 -3.13
C LYS A 79 10.31 0.86 -2.06
N ASP A 80 9.99 2.11 -2.43
CA ASP A 80 10.13 3.31 -1.60
C ASP A 80 8.86 4.16 -1.45
N ASN A 81 8.04 4.26 -2.49
CA ASN A 81 6.83 5.08 -2.44
C ASN A 81 5.81 4.57 -1.39
N GLN A 82 5.24 5.52 -0.66
CA GLN A 82 4.08 5.34 0.22
C GLN A 82 2.91 6.13 -0.37
N GLU A 83 1.70 5.64 -0.15
CA GLU A 83 0.51 6.20 -0.78
C GLU A 83 -0.61 6.47 0.22
N LEU A 84 -1.39 7.52 -0.06
CA LEU A 84 -2.73 7.70 0.49
C LEU A 84 -3.72 7.70 -0.67
N ILE A 85 -4.65 6.74 -0.68
CA ILE A 85 -5.64 6.55 -1.74
C ILE A 85 -7.01 6.99 -1.24
N ILE A 86 -7.68 7.89 -1.96
CA ILE A 86 -8.98 8.46 -1.58
C ILE A 86 -9.95 8.32 -2.75
N ALA A 87 -11.16 7.83 -2.48
CA ALA A 87 -12.26 7.88 -3.44
C ALA A 87 -12.97 9.24 -3.36
N LEU A 88 -12.59 10.17 -4.24
CA LEU A 88 -13.22 11.51 -4.31
C LEU A 88 -14.65 11.46 -4.85
N SER A 89 -14.92 10.52 -5.76
CA SER A 89 -16.23 10.22 -6.34
C SER A 89 -16.34 8.73 -6.63
N GLY A 90 -17.58 8.22 -6.65
CA GLY A 90 -17.87 6.81 -6.88
C GLY A 90 -17.27 5.89 -5.82
N SER A 91 -16.95 4.67 -6.23
CA SER A 91 -16.32 3.65 -5.40
C SER A 91 -15.37 2.75 -6.18
N PHE A 92 -14.43 2.13 -5.49
CA PHE A 92 -13.58 1.06 -6.00
C PHE A 92 -13.03 0.26 -4.81
N ASP A 93 -12.51 -0.93 -5.12
CA ASP A 93 -11.82 -1.75 -4.14
C ASP A 93 -10.31 -1.58 -4.31
N VAL A 94 -9.60 -1.49 -3.19
CA VAL A 94 -8.14 -1.60 -3.13
C VAL A 94 -7.79 -2.92 -2.51
N VAL A 95 -7.10 -3.74 -3.27
CA VAL A 95 -6.70 -5.08 -2.88
C VAL A 95 -5.22 -5.03 -2.53
N LEU A 96 -4.89 -5.30 -1.27
CA LEU A 96 -3.54 -5.24 -0.75
C LEU A 96 -3.02 -6.63 -0.42
N ASN A 97 -1.74 -6.86 -0.65
CA ASN A 97 -1.04 -8.11 -0.36
C ASN A 97 0.38 -7.83 0.15
N ASP A 98 0.78 -8.47 1.24
CA ASP A 98 2.11 -8.31 1.85
C ASP A 98 3.11 -9.43 1.51
N GLY A 99 2.72 -10.31 0.58
CA GLY A 99 3.43 -11.52 0.18
C GLY A 99 2.91 -12.78 0.87
N THR A 100 2.11 -12.63 1.94
CA THR A 100 1.57 -13.76 2.71
C THR A 100 0.05 -13.72 2.85
N GLU A 101 -0.49 -12.54 3.12
CA GLU A 101 -1.92 -12.32 3.31
C GLU A 101 -2.46 -11.36 2.26
N LYS A 102 -3.75 -11.47 1.97
CA LYS A 102 -4.48 -10.59 1.04
C LYS A 102 -5.67 -9.98 1.76
N LYS A 103 -5.89 -8.67 1.59
CA LYS A 103 -7.02 -7.95 2.16
C LYS A 103 -7.61 -6.95 1.19
N VAL A 104 -8.94 -6.87 1.17
CA VAL A 104 -9.70 -5.95 0.31
C VAL A 104 -10.23 -4.79 1.15
N PHE A 105 -10.09 -3.57 0.64
CA PHE A 105 -10.58 -2.33 1.23
C PHE A 105 -11.50 -1.62 0.25
N HIS A 106 -12.79 -1.52 0.60
CA HIS A 106 -13.77 -0.81 -0.20
C HIS A 106 -13.73 0.70 0.09
N LEU A 107 -13.41 1.52 -0.90
CA LEU A 107 -13.37 2.98 -0.78
C LEU A 107 -14.55 3.62 -1.52
N ASN A 108 -15.42 4.30 -0.79
CA ASN A 108 -16.64 4.92 -1.33
C ASN A 108 -17.06 6.23 -0.62
N ARG A 109 -16.15 6.82 0.15
CA ARG A 109 -16.34 8.11 0.84
C ARG A 109 -15.07 8.94 0.74
N SER A 110 -15.23 10.20 0.35
CA SER A 110 -14.13 11.14 0.13
C SER A 110 -13.43 11.62 1.41
N TYR A 111 -14.00 11.32 2.58
CA TYR A 111 -13.40 11.60 3.88
C TYR A 111 -12.72 10.37 4.50
N TYR A 112 -12.60 9.25 3.77
CA TYR A 112 -11.73 8.14 4.14
C TYR A 112 -10.57 8.03 3.15
N GLY A 113 -9.35 7.90 3.67
CA GLY A 113 -8.16 7.60 2.89
C GLY A 113 -7.53 6.29 3.32
N LEU A 114 -7.12 5.44 2.38
CA LEU A 114 -6.35 4.25 2.67
C LEU A 114 -4.86 4.57 2.56
N TYR A 115 -4.17 4.58 3.69
CA TYR A 115 -2.72 4.65 3.74
C TYR A 115 -2.13 3.27 3.42
N VAL A 116 -1.23 3.25 2.43
CA VAL A 116 -0.50 2.06 1.98
C VAL A 116 1.00 2.37 2.09
N PRO A 117 1.73 1.69 2.98
CA PRO A 117 3.17 1.87 3.06
C PRO A 117 3.88 1.21 1.86
N LYS A 118 5.16 1.53 1.71
CA LYS A 118 6.03 0.87 0.73
C LYS A 118 6.12 -0.63 0.96
N GLY A 119 6.47 -1.36 -0.08
CA GLY A 119 6.61 -2.81 -0.05
C GLY A 119 5.28 -3.55 0.05
N ILE A 120 4.13 -2.92 -0.16
CA ILE A 120 2.85 -3.60 -0.24
C ILE A 120 2.43 -3.71 -1.71
N TRP A 121 2.07 -4.92 -2.14
CA TRP A 121 1.46 -5.12 -3.46
C TRP A 121 0.03 -4.60 -3.43
N ARG A 122 -0.33 -3.81 -4.43
CA ARG A 122 -1.65 -3.23 -4.56
C ARG A 122 -2.25 -3.45 -5.94
N GLU A 123 -3.54 -3.75 -5.95
CA GLU A 123 -4.40 -3.74 -7.13
C GLU A 123 -5.59 -2.81 -6.85
N MET A 124 -6.20 -2.28 -7.91
CA MET A 124 -7.46 -1.55 -7.82
C MET A 124 -8.46 -2.15 -8.78
N GLU A 125 -9.65 -2.47 -8.28
CA GLU A 125 -10.68 -3.17 -9.04
C GLU A 125 -12.08 -2.67 -8.68
N ASN A 126 -13.10 -3.21 -9.35
CA ASN A 126 -14.50 -2.93 -9.07
C ASN A 126 -14.85 -1.43 -9.07
N PHE A 127 -14.26 -0.67 -10.01
CA PHE A 127 -14.59 0.74 -10.19
C PHE A 127 -16.06 0.90 -10.57
N SER A 128 -16.79 1.76 -9.85
CA SER A 128 -18.12 2.21 -10.23
C SER A 128 -18.07 3.24 -11.35
N THR A 129 -19.21 3.48 -12.00
CA THR A 129 -19.36 4.63 -12.90
C THR A 129 -19.06 5.94 -12.15
N ASN A 130 -18.29 6.84 -12.78
CA ASN A 130 -17.84 8.13 -12.22
C ASN A 130 -16.86 8.02 -11.03
N SER A 131 -16.16 6.89 -10.89
CA SER A 131 -15.12 6.77 -9.88
C SER A 131 -13.94 7.70 -10.16
N LEU A 132 -13.53 8.44 -9.13
CA LEU A 132 -12.34 9.30 -9.14
C LEU A 132 -11.46 8.91 -7.95
N ALA A 133 -10.35 8.24 -8.22
CA ALA A 133 -9.38 7.87 -7.20
C ALA A 133 -8.25 8.89 -7.17
N LEU A 134 -8.10 9.63 -6.07
CA LEU A 134 -6.96 10.48 -5.80
C LEU A 134 -5.88 9.69 -5.07
N VAL A 135 -4.62 9.83 -5.50
CA VAL A 135 -3.47 9.25 -4.81
C VAL A 135 -2.44 10.31 -4.49
N LEU A 136 -2.08 10.41 -3.21
CA LEU A 136 -0.95 11.21 -2.71
C LEU A 136 0.25 10.29 -2.53
N SER A 137 1.43 10.69 -3.01
CA SER A 137 2.63 9.86 -3.05
C SER A 137 3.82 10.52 -2.35
N SER A 138 4.61 9.72 -1.63
CA SER A 138 5.80 10.19 -0.91
C SER A 138 7.03 10.42 -1.79
N THR A 139 7.01 9.94 -3.03
CA THR A 139 8.09 10.07 -4.02
C THR A 139 7.62 10.78 -5.30
N LYS A 140 8.59 11.33 -6.04
CA LYS A 140 8.37 11.73 -7.45
C LYS A 140 8.19 10.46 -8.28
N TYR A 141 7.68 10.60 -9.51
CA TYR A 141 7.62 9.45 -10.42
C TYR A 141 9.03 8.94 -10.72
N ASP A 142 9.24 7.64 -10.49
CA ASP A 142 10.42 6.89 -10.85
C ASP A 142 9.95 5.48 -11.25
N GLU A 143 10.20 5.09 -12.49
CA GLU A 143 9.79 3.76 -12.99
C GLU A 143 10.55 2.63 -12.29
N SER A 144 11.78 2.89 -11.83
CA SER A 144 12.61 1.89 -11.17
C SER A 144 12.13 1.53 -9.75
N ASP A 145 11.23 2.33 -9.18
CA ASP A 145 10.60 2.09 -7.88
C ASP A 145 9.50 1.02 -7.96
N TYR A 146 8.96 0.75 -9.15
CA TYR A 146 7.89 -0.21 -9.35
C TYR A 146 8.40 -1.65 -9.37
N ILE A 147 7.58 -2.55 -8.84
CA ILE A 147 7.70 -4.00 -8.99
C ILE A 147 6.40 -4.49 -9.61
N TYR A 148 6.45 -4.82 -10.91
CA TYR A 148 5.28 -5.24 -11.70
C TYR A 148 5.09 -6.76 -11.76
N ASP A 149 6.13 -7.53 -11.44
CA ASP A 149 6.07 -8.98 -11.40
C ASP A 149 5.76 -9.46 -9.97
N TYR A 150 4.70 -10.25 -9.83
CA TYR A 150 4.23 -10.68 -8.51
C TYR A 150 5.19 -11.69 -7.86
N ASP A 151 5.81 -12.58 -8.64
CA ASP A 151 6.75 -13.57 -8.12
C ASP A 151 8.05 -12.89 -7.67
N GLU A 152 8.51 -11.87 -8.39
CA GLU A 152 9.59 -10.98 -7.97
C GLU A 152 9.25 -10.26 -6.66
N PHE A 153 8.04 -9.70 -6.54
CA PHE A 153 7.55 -9.07 -5.32
C PHE A 153 7.62 -10.04 -4.12
N VAL A 154 7.06 -11.25 -4.25
CA VAL A 154 7.08 -12.27 -3.18
C VAL A 154 8.52 -12.62 -2.81
N LYS A 155 9.40 -12.83 -3.79
CA LYS A 155 10.81 -13.12 -3.54
C LYS A 155 11.51 -11.99 -2.78
N LEU A 156 11.33 -10.74 -3.21
CA LEU A 156 11.92 -9.57 -2.52
C LEU A 156 11.38 -9.44 -1.09
N LYS A 157 10.09 -9.74 -0.87
CA LYS A 157 9.46 -9.77 0.46
C LYS A 157 10.05 -10.86 1.35
N CYS A 158 10.19 -12.08 0.84
CA CYS A 158 10.82 -13.18 1.57
C CYS A 158 12.25 -12.83 1.97
N ASP A 159 13.03 -12.30 1.01
CA ASP A 159 14.42 -11.88 1.19
C ASP A 159 14.59 -10.64 2.11
N GLY A 160 13.52 -9.94 2.48
CA GLY A 160 13.59 -8.73 3.30
C GLY A 160 14.22 -7.52 2.63
N LYS A 161 14.11 -7.47 1.30
CA LYS A 161 14.56 -6.33 0.50
C LYS A 161 13.50 -5.25 0.38
N ILE A 162 12.23 -5.57 0.69
CA ILE A 162 11.07 -4.67 0.70
C ILE A 162 10.10 -5.01 1.84
#